data_AF-A0A932XA94-F1
#
_entry.id   AF-A0A932XA94-F1
#
_cell.length_a   1.000
_cell.length_b   1.000
_cell.length_c   1.000
_cell.angle_alpha   90.00
_cell.angle_beta   90.00
_cell.angle_gamma   90.00
#
_symmetry.space_group_name_H-M   'P 1'
#
loop_
_entity.id
_entity.type
_entity.pdbx_description
1 polymer ?
#
loop_
_entity_poly.entity_id
_entity_poly.type
_entity_poly.pdbx_seq_one_letter_code
_entity_poly.pdbx_strand_id
1 'polypeptide(L)'
;MHVRCIDNRQYLQHPSVQDAPTIPDLVIGRVYKALPDSQEEQLGYLCIVDESGEDYTFPAAYFERIDVQAQDDKDIDAQITIHLNGLDKAVLRAEALAAQKSVSALVREWIEDRLDLPQPA
;
A
#
# COMPACT_ATOMS: atom_id res chain seq x y z
N MET A 1 -5.19 8.03 -2.70
CA MET A 1 -4.70 8.36 -1.34
C MET A 1 -4.26 7.07 -0.65
N HIS A 2 -3.39 7.13 0.37
CA HIS A 2 -3.01 5.96 1.18
C HIS A 2 -3.72 5.99 2.53
N VAL A 3 -4.17 4.83 2.98
CA VAL A 3 -4.91 4.68 4.23
C VAL A 3 -4.43 3.45 5.00
N ARG A 4 -4.40 3.53 6.34
CA ARG A 4 -4.08 2.39 7.20
C ARG A 4 -5.37 1.80 7.76
N CYS A 5 -5.50 0.48 7.68
CA CYS A 5 -6.64 -0.23 8.27
C CYS A 5 -6.55 -0.21 9.79
N ILE A 6 -7.62 0.21 10.46
CA ILE A 6 -7.78 0.24 11.92
C ILE A 6 -8.95 -0.62 12.41
N ASP A 7 -9.84 -1.06 11.52
CA ASP A 7 -10.96 -1.97 11.81
C ASP A 7 -11.21 -2.87 10.58
N ASN A 8 -11.57 -4.14 10.80
CA ASN A 8 -11.84 -5.13 9.75
C ASN A 8 -13.04 -6.04 10.07
N ARG A 9 -13.94 -5.57 10.94
CA ARG A 9 -15.18 -6.28 11.25
C ARG A 9 -16.04 -6.46 10.00
N GLN A 10 -16.80 -7.55 9.94
CA GLN A 10 -17.62 -7.85 8.78
C GLN A 10 -18.75 -6.82 8.62
N TYR A 11 -18.78 -6.14 7.47
CA TYR A 11 -19.72 -5.06 7.20
C TYR A 11 -21.09 -5.54 6.67
N LEU A 12 -21.14 -6.70 5.99
CA LEU A 12 -22.40 -7.31 5.55
C LEU A 12 -23.05 -8.06 6.73
N GLN A 13 -24.06 -7.45 7.36
CA GLN A 13 -25.03 -8.19 8.17
C GLN A 13 -25.89 -9.07 7.23
N HIS A 14 -25.34 -10.16 6.71
CA HIS A 14 -26.16 -11.20 6.12
C HIS A 14 -26.72 -12.06 7.27
N PRO A 15 -28.05 -12.15 7.45
CA PRO A 15 -28.67 -12.74 8.64
C PRO A 15 -28.45 -14.25 8.82
N SER A 16 -27.65 -14.90 7.96
CA SER A 16 -27.42 -16.34 7.96
C SER A 16 -25.99 -16.76 8.33
N VAL A 17 -25.12 -15.84 8.75
CA VAL A 17 -23.78 -16.19 9.27
C VAL A 17 -23.55 -15.42 10.57
N GLN A 18 -23.95 -16.01 11.69
CA GLN A 18 -23.78 -15.45 13.03
C GLN A 18 -22.35 -15.62 13.58
N ASP A 19 -21.46 -16.31 12.85
CA ASP A 19 -20.09 -16.62 13.28
C ASP A 19 -19.10 -16.55 12.09
N ALA A 20 -18.78 -15.36 11.58
CA ALA A 20 -17.67 -15.17 10.65
C ALA A 20 -16.70 -14.08 11.19
N PRO A 21 -15.38 -14.35 11.29
CA PRO A 21 -14.57 -13.64 12.28
C PRO A 21 -14.07 -12.26 11.82
N THR A 22 -13.84 -12.06 10.53
CA THR A 22 -13.19 -10.87 9.96
C THR A 22 -13.40 -10.87 8.44
N ILE A 23 -13.32 -9.71 7.79
CA ILE A 23 -13.17 -9.64 6.33
C ILE A 23 -11.75 -10.16 6.00
N PRO A 24 -11.59 -11.29 5.29
CA PRO A 24 -10.28 -11.91 5.09
C PRO A 24 -9.28 -11.00 4.39
N ASP A 25 -9.76 -10.10 3.53
CA ASP A 25 -8.91 -9.27 2.66
C ASP A 25 -8.44 -7.97 3.33
N LEU A 26 -9.00 -7.65 4.52
CA LEU A 26 -8.66 -6.45 5.28
C LEU A 26 -7.92 -6.79 6.58
N VAL A 27 -6.65 -6.41 6.64
CA VAL A 27 -5.74 -6.71 7.75
C VAL A 27 -5.41 -5.42 8.50
N ILE A 28 -5.71 -5.39 9.81
CA ILE A 28 -5.40 -4.24 10.68
C ILE A 28 -3.90 -3.94 10.66
N GLY A 29 -3.56 -2.66 10.54
CA GLY A 29 -2.19 -2.16 10.46
C GLY A 29 -1.61 -2.12 9.05
N ARG A 30 -2.19 -2.82 8.07
CA ARG A 30 -1.74 -2.73 6.67
C ARG A 30 -2.14 -1.39 6.04
N VAL A 31 -1.31 -0.94 5.11
CA VAL A 31 -1.54 0.24 4.28
C VAL A 31 -2.16 -0.19 2.96
N TYR A 32 -3.22 0.49 2.57
CA TYR A 32 -3.94 0.26 1.32
C TYR A 32 -4.03 1.54 0.48
N LYS A 33 -4.20 1.39 -0.83
CA LYS A 33 -4.50 2.49 -1.73
C LYS A 33 -6.02 2.63 -1.87
N ALA A 34 -6.54 3.80 -1.54
CA ALA A 34 -7.93 4.14 -1.80
C ALA A 34 -8.05 4.96 -3.10
N LEU A 35 -9.04 4.61 -3.92
CA LEU A 35 -9.36 5.31 -5.15
C LEU A 35 -10.02 6.67 -4.81
N PRO A 36 -9.61 7.77 -5.48
CA PRO A 36 -10.18 9.09 -5.23
C PRO A 36 -11.62 9.18 -5.76
N ASP A 37 -12.47 9.93 -5.07
CA ASP A 37 -13.74 10.46 -5.61
C ASP A 37 -14.73 9.39 -6.11
N SER A 38 -15.02 8.41 -5.27
CA SER A 38 -16.25 7.63 -5.45
C SER A 38 -17.43 8.47 -4.95
N GLN A 39 -18.61 8.39 -5.59
CA GLN A 39 -19.85 8.95 -5.01
C GLN A 39 -20.10 8.42 -3.58
N GLU A 40 -19.52 7.26 -3.28
CA GLU A 40 -19.56 6.55 -2.00
C GLU A 40 -18.74 7.25 -0.91
N GLU A 41 -17.70 8.04 -1.26
CA GLU A 41 -16.93 8.84 -0.29
C GLU A 41 -17.80 9.92 0.35
N GLN A 42 -18.72 10.52 -0.40
CA GLN A 42 -19.72 11.45 0.14
C GLN A 42 -20.72 10.75 1.08
N LEU A 43 -20.85 9.43 0.97
CA LEU A 43 -21.71 8.58 1.79
C LEU A 43 -20.94 7.91 2.96
N GLY A 44 -19.66 8.24 3.15
CA GLY A 44 -18.84 7.71 4.25
C GLY A 44 -18.20 6.35 3.96
N TYR A 45 -17.98 6.00 2.69
CA TYR A 45 -17.30 4.77 2.25
C TYR A 45 -16.03 5.08 1.47
N LEU A 46 -15.11 4.12 1.42
CA LEU A 46 -13.90 4.17 0.64
C LEU A 46 -13.79 2.94 -0.25
N CYS A 47 -13.45 3.17 -1.51
CA CYS A 47 -13.11 2.12 -2.45
C CYS A 47 -11.60 1.81 -2.33
N ILE A 48 -11.29 0.63 -1.83
CA ILE A 48 -9.95 0.16 -1.48
C ILE A 48 -9.49 -0.89 -2.48
N VAL A 49 -8.27 -0.72 -3.01
CA VAL A 49 -7.61 -1.75 -3.81
C VAL A 49 -6.91 -2.72 -2.87
N ASP A 50 -7.27 -4.00 -2.94
CA ASP A 50 -6.72 -5.07 -2.09
C ASP A 50 -5.41 -5.67 -2.65
N GLU A 51 -4.97 -6.79 -2.06
CA GLU A 51 -3.74 -7.49 -2.50
C GLU A 51 -3.89 -8.27 -3.81
N SER A 52 -5.12 -8.56 -4.24
CA SER A 52 -5.41 -9.13 -5.57
C SER A 52 -5.40 -8.06 -6.67
N GLY A 53 -5.57 -6.78 -6.29
CA GLY A 53 -5.71 -5.66 -7.20
C GLY A 53 -7.16 -5.34 -7.56
N GLU A 54 -8.12 -5.99 -6.89
CA GLU A 54 -9.55 -5.72 -7.02
C GLU A 54 -9.98 -4.57 -6.09
N ASP A 55 -11.02 -3.85 -6.51
CA ASP A 55 -11.55 -2.68 -5.82
C ASP A 55 -12.81 -3.03 -5.01
N TYR A 56 -12.73 -2.84 -3.69
CA TYR A 56 -13.79 -3.17 -2.74
C TYR A 56 -14.20 -1.95 -1.91
N THR A 57 -15.50 -1.79 -1.68
CA THR A 57 -16.05 -0.66 -0.91
C THR A 57 -16.20 -1.01 0.57
N PHE A 58 -15.58 -0.22 1.44
CA PHE A 58 -15.60 -0.38 2.89
C PHE A 58 -16.01 0.92 3.60
N PRO A 59 -16.50 0.88 4.85
CA PRO A 59 -16.74 2.09 5.63
C PRO A 59 -15.45 2.90 5.79
N ALA A 60 -15.50 4.21 5.57
CA ALA A 60 -14.36 5.09 5.75
C ALA A 60 -13.82 5.06 7.20
N ALA A 61 -14.69 4.78 8.17
CA ALA A 61 -14.35 4.63 9.59
C ALA A 61 -13.40 3.45 9.89
N TYR A 62 -13.19 2.53 8.95
CA TYR A 62 -12.22 1.43 9.10
C TYR A 62 -10.78 1.87 8.84
N PHE A 63 -10.60 3.12 8.44
CA PHE A 63 -9.34 3.60 7.93
C PHE A 63 -8.95 4.93 8.56
N GLU A 64 -7.65 5.09 8.77
CA GLU A 64 -7.04 6.39 9.01
C GLU A 64 -6.22 6.82 7.78
N ARG A 65 -6.26 8.11 7.45
CA ARG A 65 -5.49 8.66 6.32
C ARG A 65 -4.01 8.71 6.69
N ILE A 66 -3.16 8.22 5.79
CA ILE A 66 -1.70 8.33 5.94
C ILE A 66 -1.24 9.54 5.16
N ASP A 67 -0.64 10.49 5.87
CA ASP A 67 0.16 11.52 5.24
C ASP A 67 1.58 11.00 5.05
N VAL A 68 1.87 10.54 3.83
CA VAL A 68 3.17 9.99 3.44
C VAL A 68 4.27 11.06 3.56
N GLN A 69 3.92 12.35 3.52
CA GLN A 69 4.86 13.47 3.62
C GLN A 69 5.16 13.90 5.07
N ALA A 70 4.29 13.58 6.01
CA ALA A 70 4.40 14.01 7.41
C ALA A 70 4.97 12.93 8.36
N GLN A 71 5.32 11.75 7.85
CA GLN A 71 5.83 10.67 8.70
C GLN A 71 7.33 10.84 8.98
N ASP A 72 7.67 11.12 10.24
CA ASP A 72 8.96 10.76 10.84
C ASP A 72 8.98 9.22 11.02
N ASP A 73 9.09 8.47 9.93
CA ASP A 73 9.18 7.01 10.03
C ASP A 73 10.60 6.62 10.49
N LYS A 74 10.72 6.24 11.77
CA LYS A 74 11.97 5.82 12.40
C LYS A 74 12.28 4.35 12.17
N ASP A 75 11.45 3.63 11.41
CA ASP A 75 11.64 2.22 11.14
C ASP A 75 12.66 2.01 10.00
N ILE A 76 13.94 2.13 10.35
CA ILE A 76 15.07 2.00 9.41
C ILE A 76 15.40 0.54 9.02
N ASP A 77 14.70 -0.44 9.59
CA ASP A 77 15.00 -1.88 9.42
C ASP A 77 14.05 -2.60 8.45
N ALA A 78 13.11 -1.88 7.82
CA ALA A 78 12.20 -2.46 6.84
C ALA A 78 12.95 -2.89 5.56
N GLN A 79 12.70 -4.12 5.10
CA GLN A 79 13.30 -4.67 3.88
C GLN A 79 12.25 -5.33 2.98
N ILE A 80 12.46 -5.23 1.66
CA ILE A 80 11.70 -5.96 0.65
C ILE A 80 12.61 -6.94 -0.08
N THR A 81 12.10 -8.13 -0.39
CA THR A 81 12.77 -9.11 -1.25
C THR A 81 11.98 -9.24 -2.55
N ILE A 82 12.65 -9.04 -3.68
CA ILE A 82 12.05 -9.17 -5.01
C ILE A 82 12.64 -10.36 -5.76
N HIS A 83 11.78 -11.14 -6.41
CA HIS A 83 12.20 -12.22 -7.29
C HIS A 83 12.27 -11.70 -8.72
N LEU A 84 13.48 -11.68 -9.29
CA LEU A 84 13.74 -11.26 -10.67
C LEU A 84 14.23 -12.45 -11.48
N ASN A 85 13.88 -12.49 -12.76
CA ASN A 85 14.52 -13.41 -13.69
C ASN A 85 15.98 -12.96 -13.95
N GLY A 86 16.75 -13.82 -14.63
CA GLY A 86 18.17 -13.54 -14.90
C GLY A 86 18.42 -12.30 -15.76
N LEU A 87 17.53 -12.00 -16.71
CA LEU A 87 17.66 -10.86 -17.61
C LEU A 87 17.38 -9.55 -16.89
N ASP A 88 16.27 -9.45 -16.16
CA ASP A 88 15.88 -8.25 -15.42
C ASP A 88 16.95 -7.88 -14.39
N LYS A 89 17.52 -8.88 -13.71
CA LYS A 89 18.64 -8.67 -12.78
C LYS A 89 19.89 -8.14 -13.48
N ALA A 90 20.20 -8.63 -14.68
CA ALA A 90 21.36 -8.17 -15.44
C ALA A 90 21.18 -6.74 -15.94
N VAL A 91 20.00 -6.40 -16.44
CA VAL A 91 19.64 -5.03 -16.85
C VAL A 91 19.71 -4.09 -15.66
N LEU A 92 19.08 -4.43 -14.54
CA LEU A 92 19.11 -3.62 -13.32
C LEU A 92 20.54 -3.34 -12.85
N ARG A 93 21.42 -4.34 -12.91
CA ARG A 93 22.84 -4.15 -12.58
C ARG A 93 23.56 -3.23 -13.57
N ALA A 94 23.28 -3.35 -14.86
CA ALA A 94 23.88 -2.50 -15.89
C ALA A 94 23.47 -1.03 -15.73
N GLU A 95 22.18 -0.77 -15.49
CA GLU A 95 21.66 0.58 -15.22
C GLU A 95 22.30 1.19 -13.97
N ALA A 96 22.43 0.41 -12.88
CA ALA A 96 23.09 0.88 -11.66
C ALA A 96 24.56 1.27 -11.91
N LEU A 97 25.29 0.48 -12.70
CA LEU A 97 26.67 0.79 -13.08
C LEU A 97 26.75 2.05 -13.94
N ALA A 98 25.86 2.22 -14.93
CA ALA A 98 25.81 3.40 -15.78
C ALA A 98 25.53 4.67 -14.97
N ALA A 99 24.66 4.58 -13.96
CA ALA A 99 24.34 5.66 -13.03
C ALA A 99 25.40 5.86 -11.93
N GLN A 100 26.46 5.05 -11.88
CA GLN A 100 27.48 5.04 -10.82
C GLN A 100 26.88 4.86 -9.40
N LYS A 101 25.81 4.07 -9.28
CA LYS A 101 25.07 3.81 -8.05
C LYS A 101 25.15 2.34 -7.67
N SER A 102 24.92 2.04 -6.39
CA SER A 102 24.58 0.68 -6.00
C SER A 102 23.19 0.32 -6.53
N VAL A 103 22.91 -0.97 -6.75
CA VAL A 103 21.57 -1.43 -7.16
C VAL A 103 20.50 -0.96 -6.18
N SER A 104 20.77 -1.02 -4.87
CA SER A 104 19.84 -0.55 -3.84
C SER A 104 19.60 0.97 -3.90
N ALA A 105 20.62 1.77 -4.22
CA ALA A 105 20.46 3.22 -4.34
C ALA A 105 19.60 3.59 -5.55
N LEU A 106 19.85 2.94 -6.71
CA LEU A 106 19.05 3.16 -7.91
C LEU A 106 17.58 2.72 -7.72
N VAL A 107 17.36 1.54 -7.13
CA VAL A 107 16.00 1.05 -6.85
C VAL A 107 15.28 1.99 -5.89
N ARG A 108 15.95 2.50 -4.86
CA ARG A 108 15.36 3.45 -3.92
C ARG A 108 14.90 4.73 -4.62
N GLU A 109 15.74 5.32 -5.46
CA GLU A 109 15.41 6.50 -6.25
C GLU A 109 14.20 6.25 -7.17
N TRP A 110 14.15 5.11 -7.87
CA TRP A 110 13.00 4.76 -8.70
C TRP A 110 11.71 4.56 -7.89
N ILE A 111 11.81 4.03 -6.67
CA ILE A 111 10.68 3.90 -5.75
C ILE A 111 10.21 5.29 -5.33
N GLU A 112 11.11 6.18 -4.93
CA GLU A 112 10.80 7.55 -4.52
C GLU A 112 10.13 8.34 -5.66
N ASP A 113 10.69 8.27 -6.87
CA ASP A 113 10.15 8.92 -8.07
C ASP A 113 8.75 8.42 -8.46
N ARG A 114 8.45 7.14 -8.21
CA ARG A 114 7.19 6.52 -8.65
C ARG A 114 6.08 6.58 -7.62
N LEU A 115 6.42 6.61 -6.33
CA LEU A 115 5.46 6.53 -5.22
C LEU A 115 5.21 7.89 -4.54
N ASP A 116 5.79 8.99 -5.05
CA ASP A 116 5.67 10.33 -4.47
C ASP A 116 6.05 10.34 -2.97
N LEU A 117 7.13 9.64 -2.62
CA LEU A 117 7.60 9.57 -1.23
C LEU A 117 8.34 10.86 -0.84
N PRO A 118 8.34 11.25 0.45
CA PRO A 118 9.16 12.37 0.90
C PRO A 118 10.64 12.05 0.63
N GLN A 119 11.34 12.99 0.00
CA GLN A 119 12.78 12.84 -0.19
C GLN A 119 13.49 13.02 1.17
N PRO A 120 14.46 12.16 1.50
CA PRO A 120 15.27 12.37 2.70
C PRO A 120 15.99 13.73 2.59
N ALA A 121 15.90 14.54 3.64
CA ALA A 121 16.52 15.86 3.74
C ALA A 121 18.06 15.82 3.74
#